data_AF-A0A4U1JIS3-F1
#
_entry.id   AF-A0A4U1JIS3-F1
#
_cell.length_a   1.000
_cell.length_b   1.000
_cell.length_c   1.000
_cell.angle_alpha   90.00
_cell.angle_beta   90.00
_cell.angle_gamma   90.00
#
_symmetry.space_group_name_H-M   'P 1'
#
loop_
_entity.id
_entity.type
_entity.pdbx_description
1 polymer ?
#
loop_
_entity_poly.entity_id
_entity_poly.type
_entity_poly.pdbx_seq_one_letter_code
_entity_poly.pdbx_strand_id
1 'polypeptide(L)'
;MLWVGGKRLYGKVEQVGSTYVATTFAFLQFLPLFPVRSHIVVAEGAADTHTVVPIKMHWKSVATGYLRAYGIAATLFTFIPGLVMAGTSKVPTAYVGAGLVLACAGLTTAAFSRIGRLSREEKAQRLLYARFLGHPVHPSILDEDMRGAVAQKLRDFLEERAAAVMTGSNYRKGGPVKAGYRVLALEPSMRDREYLEAAFTLACIDASLSVGPMRADAERVHGALWNKLLAEHPDVIDVVRDAEAVQRSWVSNVLGFVPLVAALGVCCVMLLRNDAVFKWRPSGAEKKAEYGFVPEELLR
;
A
#
# COMPACT_ATOMS: atom_id res chain seq x y z
N MET A 1 15.18 32.86 -8.93
CA MET A 1 14.94 31.40 -8.93
C MET A 1 14.96 30.93 -7.48
N LEU A 2 13.81 30.58 -6.91
CA LEU A 2 13.68 30.20 -5.50
C LEU A 2 13.93 28.69 -5.36
N TRP A 3 15.05 28.30 -4.75
CA TRP A 3 15.32 26.89 -4.45
C TRP A 3 14.64 26.52 -3.13
N VAL A 4 13.47 25.87 -3.21
CA VAL A 4 12.79 25.31 -2.03
C VAL A 4 13.27 23.88 -1.81
N GLY A 5 14.02 23.68 -0.72
CA GLY A 5 14.51 22.38 -0.28
C GLY A 5 14.05 22.05 1.14
N GLY A 6 13.98 20.76 1.46
CA GLY A 6 13.59 20.30 2.79
C GLY A 6 13.60 18.78 2.92
N LYS A 7 13.02 18.30 4.02
CA LYS A 7 12.78 16.87 4.26
C LYS A 7 11.29 16.60 4.26
N ARG A 8 10.85 15.54 3.58
CA ARG A 8 9.43 15.16 3.54
C ARG A 8 9.27 13.65 3.45
N LEU A 9 8.21 13.13 4.08
CA LEU A 9 7.86 11.72 4.03
C LEU A 9 7.23 11.37 2.68
N TYR A 10 7.80 10.38 1.99
CA TYR A 10 7.29 9.77 0.77
C TYR A 10 7.25 8.25 0.88
N GLY A 11 6.70 7.59 -0.13
CA GLY A 11 6.79 6.14 -0.25
C GLY A 11 5.99 5.37 0.80
N LYS A 12 4.75 5.81 1.08
CA LYS A 12 3.83 5.11 1.97
C LYS A 12 3.58 3.69 1.42
N VAL A 13 4.00 2.68 2.17
CA VAL A 13 3.84 1.27 1.83
C VAL A 13 3.37 0.50 3.06
N GLU A 14 2.86 -0.70 2.80
CA GLU A 14 2.57 -1.68 3.84
C GLU A 14 1.59 -1.17 4.93
N GLN A 15 0.60 -0.40 4.49
CA GLN A 15 -0.39 0.21 5.37
C GLN A 15 -1.31 -0.86 5.99
N VAL A 16 -1.43 -0.82 7.31
CA VAL A 16 -2.37 -1.62 8.11
C VAL A 16 -3.11 -0.68 9.06
N GLY A 17 -4.40 -0.47 8.79
CA GLY A 17 -5.19 0.56 9.47
C GLY A 17 -4.56 1.94 9.29
N SER A 18 -4.22 2.56 10.41
CA SER A 18 -3.62 3.90 10.47
C SER A 18 -2.08 3.89 10.45
N THR A 19 -1.46 2.71 10.64
CA THR A 19 0.00 2.56 10.66
C THR A 19 0.53 2.26 9.26
N TYR A 20 1.63 2.89 8.87
CA TYR A 20 2.30 2.63 7.59
C TYR A 20 3.81 2.83 7.68
N VAL A 21 4.55 2.26 6.74
CA VAL A 21 5.98 2.50 6.58
C VAL A 21 6.19 3.60 5.52
N ALA A 22 6.98 4.61 5.86
CA ALA A 22 7.33 5.69 4.94
C ALA A 22 8.80 6.07 5.07
N THR A 23 9.35 6.69 4.03
CA THR A 23 10.74 7.12 3.99
C THR A 23 10.81 8.63 3.87
N THR A 24 11.59 9.26 4.73
CA THR A 24 11.94 10.68 4.64
C THR A 24 12.97 10.85 3.54
N PHE A 25 12.68 11.68 2.56
CA PHE A 25 13.61 12.08 1.51
C PHE A 25 14.03 13.53 1.69
N ALA A 26 15.29 13.81 1.36
CA ALA A 26 15.67 15.17 0.99
C ALA A 26 15.06 15.45 -0.38
N PHE A 27 14.33 16.57 -0.51
CA PHE A 27 13.69 16.95 -1.76
C PHE A 27 14.18 18.30 -2.25
N LEU A 28 14.14 18.47 -3.56
CA LEU A 28 14.41 19.73 -4.26
C LEU A 28 13.30 19.93 -5.29
N GLN A 29 12.57 21.04 -5.21
CA GLN A 29 11.44 21.31 -6.11
C GLN A 29 10.46 20.12 -6.20
N PHE A 30 10.06 19.58 -5.05
CA PHE A 30 9.16 18.42 -4.93
C PHE A 30 9.70 17.07 -5.45
N LEU A 31 10.90 17.03 -6.02
CA LEU A 31 11.54 15.79 -6.45
C LEU A 31 12.36 15.20 -5.30
N PRO A 32 12.13 13.93 -4.92
CA PRO A 32 12.96 13.24 -3.94
C PRO A 32 14.35 12.98 -4.54
N LEU A 33 15.39 13.45 -3.87
CA LEU A 33 16.78 13.29 -4.30
C LEU A 33 17.40 12.03 -3.70
N PHE A 34 17.57 12.01 -2.37
CA PHE A 34 18.15 10.88 -1.65
C PHE A 34 17.30 10.49 -0.43
N PRO A 35 17.14 9.18 -0.15
CA PRO A 35 16.46 8.73 1.05
C PRO A 35 17.34 9.02 2.26
N VAL A 36 16.74 9.56 3.32
CA VAL A 36 17.42 9.91 4.57
C VAL A 36 17.22 8.83 5.61
N ARG A 37 15.95 8.48 5.90
CA ARG A 37 15.60 7.50 6.91
C ARG A 37 14.19 6.95 6.68
N SER A 38 13.98 5.68 6.97
CA SER A 38 12.65 5.07 6.98
C SER A 38 12.08 5.08 8.39
N HIS A 39 10.76 5.19 8.46
CA HIS A 39 10.02 5.29 9.70
C HIS A 39 8.74 4.47 9.65
N ILE A 40 8.37 3.92 10.79
CA ILE A 40 7.01 3.48 11.06
C ILE A 40 6.25 4.71 11.54
N VAL A 41 5.21 5.08 10.81
CA VAL A 41 4.31 6.17 11.20
C VAL A 41 3.09 5.51 11.81
N VAL A 42 2.88 5.73 13.10
CA VAL A 42 1.72 5.28 13.86
C VAL A 42 0.79 6.47 13.98
N ALA A 43 -0.45 6.37 13.48
CA ALA A 43 -1.30 7.55 13.39
C ALA A 43 -1.77 8.09 14.74
N GLU A 44 -1.60 9.41 14.83
CA GLU A 44 -2.40 10.47 15.45
C GLU A 44 -2.92 10.30 16.89
N GLY A 45 -2.19 10.95 17.81
CA GLY A 45 -2.83 11.83 18.78
C GLY A 45 -3.34 13.12 18.11
N ALA A 46 -4.15 13.90 18.81
CA ALA A 46 -4.77 15.12 18.28
C ALA A 46 -3.74 16.14 17.76
N ALA A 47 -4.02 16.72 16.58
CA ALA A 47 -3.30 17.82 15.92
C ALA A 47 -1.86 17.53 15.47
N ASP A 48 -1.70 17.02 14.24
CA ASP A 48 -0.48 17.03 13.40
C ASP A 48 0.80 16.38 13.97
N THR A 49 0.75 15.85 15.19
CA THR A 49 1.83 15.08 15.80
C THR A 49 1.68 13.61 15.46
N HIS A 50 2.48 13.14 14.50
CA HIS A 50 2.64 11.72 14.23
C HIS A 50 3.72 11.13 15.15
N THR A 51 3.44 10.00 15.79
CA THR A 51 4.48 9.22 16.47
C THR A 51 5.26 8.46 15.40
N VAL A 52 6.56 8.72 15.36
CA VAL A 52 7.45 8.19 14.32
C VAL A 52 8.53 7.33 14.97
N VAL A 53 8.54 6.04 14.65
CA VAL A 53 9.58 5.11 15.12
C VAL A 53 10.61 4.94 14.00
N PRO A 54 11.89 5.33 14.20
CA PRO A 54 12.92 5.16 13.18
C PRO A 54 13.24 3.67 12.98
N ILE A 55 13.40 3.27 11.72
CA ILE A 55 13.76 1.89 11.35
C ILE A 55 14.93 1.90 10.36
N LYS A 56 15.51 0.71 10.12
CA LYS A 56 16.48 0.52 9.03
C LYS A 56 15.82 0.87 7.68
N MET A 57 16.64 1.27 6.71
CA MET A 57 16.15 1.73 5.41
C MET A 57 15.25 0.67 4.75
N HIS A 58 14.01 1.04 4.44
CA HIS A 58 13.01 0.12 3.90
C HIS A 58 12.89 0.28 2.38
N TRP A 59 13.54 -0.62 1.64
CA TRP A 59 13.71 -0.48 0.19
C TRP A 59 12.39 -0.38 -0.58
N LYS A 60 11.32 -1.10 -0.18
CA LYS A 60 10.00 -0.98 -0.85
C LYS A 60 9.45 0.43 -0.73
N SER A 61 9.59 1.04 0.45
CA SER A 61 9.16 2.42 0.69
C SER A 61 9.98 3.39 -0.15
N VAL A 62 11.30 3.19 -0.20
CA VAL A 62 12.20 4.00 -1.04
C VAL A 62 11.78 3.92 -2.52
N ALA A 63 11.61 2.70 -3.03
CA ALA A 63 11.21 2.45 -4.41
C ALA A 63 9.85 3.07 -4.73
N THR A 64 8.85 2.93 -3.86
CA THR A 64 7.54 3.57 -4.03
C THR A 64 7.63 5.10 -4.00
N GLY A 65 8.50 5.67 -3.16
CA GLY A 65 8.76 7.11 -3.12
C GLY A 65 9.31 7.63 -4.44
N TYR A 66 10.33 6.97 -4.98
CA TYR A 66 10.93 7.32 -6.27
C TYR A 66 9.99 7.09 -7.43
N LEU A 67 9.35 5.92 -7.50
CA LEU A 67 8.41 5.58 -8.56
C LEU A 67 7.27 6.60 -8.66
N ARG A 68 6.77 7.10 -7.52
CA ARG A 68 5.72 8.13 -7.52
C ARG A 68 6.21 9.42 -8.17
N ALA A 69 7.36 9.95 -7.75
CA ALA A 69 7.83 11.23 -8.25
C ALA A 69 8.37 11.13 -9.68
N TYR A 70 9.27 10.19 -9.93
CA TYR A 70 9.92 10.01 -11.22
C TYR A 70 9.00 9.34 -12.25
N GLY A 71 8.06 8.50 -11.84
CA GLY A 71 7.05 7.93 -12.75
C GLY A 71 6.08 8.99 -13.27
N ILE A 72 5.63 9.91 -12.40
CA ILE A 72 4.83 11.07 -12.81
C ILE A 72 5.66 11.97 -13.72
N ALA A 73 6.89 12.31 -13.31
CA ALA A 73 7.78 13.13 -14.13
C ALA A 73 8.00 12.52 -15.52
N ALA A 74 8.34 11.21 -15.60
CA ALA A 74 8.54 10.51 -16.86
C ALA A 74 7.28 10.54 -17.74
N THR A 75 6.09 10.34 -17.15
CA THR A 75 4.81 10.43 -17.87
C THR A 75 4.59 11.84 -18.42
N LEU A 76 4.89 12.89 -17.65
CA LEU A 76 4.78 14.28 -18.13
C LEU A 76 5.80 14.60 -19.22
N PHE A 77 7.05 14.13 -19.06
CA PHE A 77 8.12 14.31 -20.04
C PHE A 77 7.85 13.61 -21.37
N THR A 78 7.09 12.50 -21.38
CA THR A 78 6.66 11.85 -22.64
C THR A 78 5.35 12.45 -23.17
N PHE A 79 4.47 12.92 -22.29
CA PHE A 79 3.18 13.50 -22.66
C PHE A 79 3.32 14.82 -23.42
N ILE A 80 4.13 15.75 -22.93
CA ILE A 80 4.25 17.09 -23.54
C ILE A 80 4.78 17.00 -25.00
N PRO A 81 5.92 16.32 -25.28
CA PRO A 81 6.40 16.15 -26.65
C PRO A 81 5.42 15.33 -27.51
N GLY A 82 4.77 14.32 -26.92
CA GLY A 82 3.74 13.52 -27.60
C GLY A 82 2.57 14.39 -28.07
N LEU A 83 2.12 15.33 -27.25
CA LEU A 83 1.05 16.27 -27.58
C LEU A 83 1.47 17.27 -28.66
N VAL A 84 2.69 17.82 -28.56
CA VAL A 84 3.25 18.72 -29.59
C VAL A 84 3.38 18.00 -30.93
N MET A 85 3.97 16.79 -30.93
CA MET A 85 4.10 15.98 -32.14
C MET A 85 2.73 15.61 -32.71
N ALA A 86 1.75 15.30 -31.87
CA ALA A 86 0.40 15.07 -32.36
C ALA A 86 -0.07 16.29 -33.16
N GLY A 87 0.06 17.52 -32.64
CA GLY A 87 -0.35 18.75 -33.32
C GLY A 87 0.30 19.01 -34.69
N THR A 88 1.57 18.62 -34.90
CA THR A 88 2.35 19.03 -36.09
C THR A 88 2.57 17.95 -37.15
N SER A 89 2.40 16.67 -36.81
CA SER A 89 2.89 15.56 -37.64
C SER A 89 1.79 14.75 -38.33
N LYS A 90 2.16 14.02 -39.39
CA LYS A 90 1.28 13.07 -40.09
C LYS A 90 0.78 12.01 -39.10
N VAL A 91 -0.43 11.50 -39.33
CA VAL A 91 -1.17 10.56 -38.46
C VAL A 91 -0.33 9.45 -37.76
N PRO A 92 0.69 8.82 -38.39
CA PRO A 92 1.43 7.72 -37.75
C PRO A 92 2.22 8.08 -36.47
N THR A 93 2.83 9.27 -36.40
CA THR A 93 3.70 9.66 -35.27
C THR A 93 2.92 10.03 -34.01
N ALA A 94 1.68 10.51 -34.17
CA ALA A 94 0.79 10.79 -33.04
C ALA A 94 0.45 9.51 -32.24
N TYR A 95 0.27 8.38 -32.92
CA TYR A 95 -0.01 7.09 -32.27
C TYR A 95 1.17 6.56 -31.47
N VAL A 96 2.40 6.76 -31.96
CA VAL A 96 3.62 6.36 -31.23
C VAL A 96 3.74 7.15 -29.92
N GLY A 97 3.51 8.47 -29.97
CA GLY A 97 3.53 9.32 -28.78
C GLY A 97 2.46 8.92 -27.76
N ALA A 98 1.21 8.72 -28.21
CA ALA A 98 0.12 8.26 -27.36
C ALA A 98 0.40 6.88 -26.73
N GLY A 99 0.93 5.94 -27.53
CA GLY A 99 1.33 4.61 -27.06
C GLY A 99 2.39 4.67 -25.96
N LEU A 100 3.40 5.53 -26.09
CA LEU A 100 4.46 5.69 -25.10
C LEU A 100 3.93 6.27 -23.77
N VAL A 101 3.06 7.28 -23.84
CA VAL A 101 2.42 7.85 -22.64
C VAL A 101 1.60 6.80 -21.90
N LEU A 102 0.76 6.06 -22.63
CA LEU A 102 -0.07 5.00 -22.04
C LEU A 102 0.80 3.88 -21.45
N ALA A 103 1.89 3.51 -22.10
CA ALA A 103 2.85 2.53 -21.58
C ALA A 103 3.50 3.02 -20.28
N CYS A 104 4.01 4.25 -20.23
CA CYS A 104 4.62 4.82 -19.03
C CYS A 104 3.62 4.94 -17.87
N ALA A 105 2.40 5.42 -18.15
CA ALA A 105 1.34 5.52 -17.16
C ALA A 105 0.90 4.14 -16.64
N GLY A 106 0.74 3.17 -17.55
CA GLY A 106 0.39 1.79 -17.24
C GLY A 106 1.46 1.10 -16.38
N LEU A 107 2.74 1.22 -16.76
CA LEU A 107 3.87 0.67 -15.99
C LEU A 107 3.98 1.30 -14.61
N THR A 108 3.87 2.63 -14.52
CA THR A 108 3.91 3.35 -13.22
C THR A 108 2.76 2.88 -12.31
N THR A 109 1.55 2.76 -12.86
CA THR A 109 0.37 2.31 -12.12
C THR A 109 0.51 0.84 -11.67
N ALA A 110 0.99 -0.04 -12.55
CA ALA A 110 1.21 -1.46 -12.25
C ALA A 110 2.32 -1.67 -11.21
N ALA A 111 3.41 -0.90 -11.28
CA ALA A 111 4.46 -0.96 -10.29
C ALA A 111 3.96 -0.44 -8.92
N PHE A 112 3.14 0.63 -8.90
CA PHE A 112 2.57 1.15 -7.66
C PHE A 112 1.57 0.17 -7.02
N SER A 113 0.76 -0.51 -7.83
CA SER A 113 -0.22 -1.48 -7.34
C SER A 113 0.41 -2.74 -6.78
N ARG A 114 1.61 -3.13 -7.25
CA ARG A 114 2.34 -4.32 -6.78
C ARG A 114 3.26 -4.07 -5.59
N ILE A 115 4.02 -2.97 -5.57
CA ILE A 115 5.08 -2.77 -4.56
C ILE A 115 4.52 -2.44 -3.17
N GLY A 116 3.42 -1.69 -3.11
CA GLY A 116 2.92 -1.11 -1.86
C GLY A 116 1.80 -1.88 -1.15
N ARG A 117 1.16 -2.83 -1.81
CA ARG A 117 -0.05 -3.49 -1.29
C ARG A 117 0.30 -4.80 -0.60
N LEU A 118 -0.10 -4.91 0.66
CA LEU A 118 -0.06 -6.17 1.41
C LEU A 118 -1.24 -7.05 1.01
N SER A 119 -1.01 -8.35 0.96
CA SER A 119 -2.08 -9.34 0.87
C SER A 119 -2.96 -9.28 2.14
N ARG A 120 -4.18 -9.82 2.07
CA ARG A 120 -5.06 -9.89 3.26
C ARG A 120 -4.43 -10.72 4.37
N GLU A 121 -3.76 -11.79 4.00
CA GLU A 121 -3.04 -12.67 4.91
C GLU A 121 -1.89 -11.94 5.60
N GLU A 122 -1.06 -11.21 4.86
CA GLU A 122 0.03 -10.41 5.43
C GLU A 122 -0.47 -9.32 6.37
N LYS A 123 -1.64 -8.72 6.08
CA LYS A 123 -2.28 -7.77 7.00
C LYS A 123 -2.74 -8.47 8.29
N ALA A 124 -3.33 -9.66 8.20
CA ALA A 124 -3.76 -10.42 9.38
C ALA A 124 -2.56 -10.77 10.27
N GLN A 125 -1.48 -11.27 9.67
CA GLN A 125 -0.24 -11.57 10.39
C GLN A 125 0.31 -10.33 11.11
N ARG A 126 0.32 -9.17 10.45
CA ARG A 126 0.77 -7.91 11.06
C ARG A 126 -0.11 -7.46 12.21
N LEU A 127 -1.42 -7.65 12.12
CA LEU A 127 -2.33 -7.35 13.23
C LEU A 127 -2.04 -8.26 14.43
N LEU A 128 -1.74 -9.54 14.22
CA LEU A 128 -1.31 -10.43 15.31
C LEU A 128 -0.01 -9.96 15.94
N TYR A 129 0.98 -9.58 15.14
CA TYR A 129 2.24 -9.03 15.68
C TYR A 129 2.01 -7.76 16.50
N ALA A 130 1.05 -6.92 16.10
CA ALA A 130 0.71 -5.69 16.80
C ALA A 130 0.34 -5.91 18.26
N ARG A 131 -0.24 -7.08 18.59
CA ARG A 131 -0.62 -7.43 19.96
C ARG A 131 0.57 -7.48 20.91
N PHE A 132 1.74 -7.88 20.43
CA PHE A 132 2.97 -8.01 21.23
C PHE A 132 3.99 -6.91 20.94
N LEU A 133 3.99 -6.34 19.73
CA LEU A 133 4.88 -5.26 19.32
C LEU A 133 4.33 -3.86 19.58
N GLY A 134 3.02 -3.74 19.84
CA GLY A 134 2.28 -2.47 19.93
C GLY A 134 1.94 -1.83 18.58
N HIS A 135 2.53 -2.30 17.46
CA HIS A 135 2.33 -1.74 16.12
C HIS A 135 2.20 -2.84 15.07
N PRO A 136 1.33 -2.69 14.04
CA PRO A 136 1.11 -3.72 13.01
C PRO A 136 2.20 -3.73 11.94
N VAL A 137 3.42 -4.05 12.37
CA VAL A 137 4.61 -4.10 11.52
C VAL A 137 5.24 -5.48 11.54
N HIS A 138 5.95 -5.82 10.47
CA HIS A 138 6.68 -7.09 10.42
C HIS A 138 7.88 -7.04 11.39
N PRO A 139 8.09 -8.04 12.27
CA PRO A 139 9.14 -7.99 13.29
C PRO A 139 10.54 -7.80 12.72
N SER A 140 10.81 -8.30 11.51
CA SER A 140 12.12 -8.15 10.86
C SER A 140 12.54 -6.70 10.58
N ILE A 141 11.60 -5.75 10.57
CA ILE A 141 11.85 -4.32 10.31
C ILE A 141 12.41 -3.62 11.57
N LEU A 142 12.14 -4.18 12.75
CA LEU A 142 12.62 -3.65 14.01
C LEU A 142 14.14 -3.83 14.15
N ASP A 143 14.73 -3.00 14.98
CA ASP A 143 16.14 -3.10 15.29
C ASP A 143 16.46 -4.37 16.08
N GLU A 144 17.70 -4.86 15.96
CA GLU A 144 18.09 -6.16 16.50
C GLU A 144 17.92 -6.24 18.02
N ASP A 145 18.31 -5.18 18.72
CA ASP A 145 18.17 -5.07 20.19
C ASP A 145 16.69 -5.12 20.62
N MET A 146 15.83 -4.40 19.90
CA MET A 146 14.38 -4.40 20.15
C MET A 146 13.77 -5.77 19.91
N ARG A 147 14.19 -6.46 18.83
CA ARG A 147 13.75 -7.84 18.54
C ARG A 147 14.19 -8.80 19.63
N GLY A 148 15.44 -8.69 20.10
CA GLY A 148 15.94 -9.50 21.21
C GLY A 148 15.16 -9.29 22.50
N ALA A 149 14.87 -8.04 22.86
CA ALA A 149 14.10 -7.71 24.06
C ALA A 149 12.66 -8.24 24.00
N VAL A 150 11.99 -8.09 22.85
CA VAL A 150 10.63 -8.64 22.64
C VAL A 150 10.66 -10.17 22.65
N ALA A 151 11.66 -10.79 22.01
CA ALA A 151 11.79 -12.24 21.98
C ALA A 151 11.92 -12.82 23.39
N GLN A 152 12.71 -12.17 24.26
CA GLN A 152 12.83 -12.61 25.64
C GLN A 152 11.51 -12.52 26.40
N LYS A 153 10.81 -11.37 26.31
CA LYS A 153 9.48 -11.20 26.92
C LYS A 153 8.48 -12.25 26.44
N LEU A 154 8.50 -12.59 25.16
CA LEU A 154 7.63 -13.63 24.59
C LEU A 154 7.98 -15.02 25.09
N ARG A 155 9.28 -15.34 25.26
CA ARG A 155 9.71 -16.62 25.86
C ARG A 155 9.23 -16.73 27.30
N ASP A 156 9.45 -15.69 28.10
CA ASP A 156 9.00 -15.66 29.50
C ASP A 156 7.47 -15.84 29.60
N PHE A 157 6.72 -15.14 28.75
CA PHE A 157 5.26 -15.27 28.65
C PHE A 157 4.81 -16.69 28.27
N LEU A 158 5.46 -17.29 27.26
CA LEU A 158 5.14 -18.64 26.82
C LEU A 158 5.48 -19.69 27.89
N GLU A 159 6.59 -19.52 28.62
CA GLU A 159 6.96 -20.43 29.72
C GLU A 159 5.94 -20.38 30.86
N GLU A 160 5.54 -19.18 31.29
CA GLU A 160 4.50 -18.99 32.30
C GLU A 160 3.17 -19.62 31.87
N ARG A 161 2.76 -19.35 30.63
CA ARG A 161 1.49 -19.84 30.09
C ARG A 161 1.50 -21.35 29.86
N ALA A 162 2.62 -21.93 29.43
CA ALA A 162 2.78 -23.37 29.28
C ALA A 162 2.66 -24.08 30.62
N ALA A 163 3.24 -23.53 31.69
CA ALA A 163 3.09 -24.07 33.03
C ALA A 163 1.61 -24.08 33.47
N ALA A 164 0.87 -22.99 33.22
CA ALA A 164 -0.55 -22.91 33.54
C ALA A 164 -1.38 -23.98 32.79
N VAL A 165 -1.18 -24.14 31.47
CA VAL A 165 -1.93 -25.12 30.66
C VAL A 165 -1.63 -26.57 31.10
N MET A 166 -0.38 -26.86 31.44
CA MET A 166 0.04 -28.22 31.81
C MET A 166 -0.48 -28.68 33.17
N THR A 167 -0.75 -27.76 34.10
CA THR A 167 -1.36 -28.12 35.39
C THR A 167 -2.76 -28.71 35.24
N GLY A 168 -3.50 -28.34 34.18
CA GLY A 168 -4.86 -28.82 33.94
C GLY A 168 -4.94 -30.14 33.16
N SER A 169 -3.97 -30.47 32.30
CA SER A 169 -4.23 -31.45 31.22
C SER A 169 -3.62 -32.84 31.35
N ASN A 170 -2.60 -33.09 32.19
CA ASN A 170 -2.09 -34.43 32.57
C ASN A 170 -0.70 -34.30 33.23
N TYR A 171 -0.66 -33.89 34.51
CA TYR A 171 0.57 -33.79 35.31
C TYR A 171 1.40 -35.10 35.34
N ARG A 172 0.76 -36.25 35.10
CA ARG A 172 1.33 -37.59 35.35
C ARG A 172 2.37 -38.06 34.32
N LYS A 173 2.51 -37.40 33.17
CA LYS A 173 3.47 -37.84 32.13
C LYS A 173 4.84 -37.18 32.21
N GLY A 174 5.13 -36.34 33.21
CA GLY A 174 6.42 -35.62 33.25
C GLY A 174 6.68 -34.85 31.95
N GLY A 175 5.58 -34.31 31.38
CA GLY A 175 5.52 -33.74 30.04
C GLY A 175 6.42 -32.52 29.87
N PRO A 176 6.74 -32.17 28.62
CA PRO A 176 8.06 -31.69 28.26
C PRO A 176 8.19 -30.18 28.46
N VAL A 177 8.36 -29.75 29.71
CA VAL A 177 8.79 -28.37 30.02
C VAL A 177 10.10 -28.01 29.29
N LYS A 178 10.90 -29.03 28.93
CA LYS A 178 12.13 -28.86 28.14
C LYS A 178 11.95 -28.86 26.61
N ALA A 179 10.77 -29.19 26.06
CA ALA A 179 10.63 -29.29 24.59
C ALA A 179 10.59 -27.92 23.88
N GLY A 180 10.58 -26.83 24.62
CA GLY A 180 10.55 -25.47 24.08
C GLY A 180 9.20 -25.13 23.46
N TYR A 181 8.97 -23.83 23.21
CA TYR A 181 7.69 -23.35 22.74
C TYR A 181 7.29 -23.93 21.37
N ARG A 182 8.26 -24.29 20.51
CA ARG A 182 8.02 -24.78 19.15
C ARG A 182 7.26 -26.10 19.13
N VAL A 183 7.64 -27.04 20.00
CA VAL A 183 6.97 -28.36 20.09
C VAL A 183 5.60 -28.18 20.71
N LEU A 184 5.51 -27.50 21.87
CA LEU A 184 4.25 -27.28 22.59
C LEU A 184 3.22 -26.52 21.75
N ALA A 185 3.63 -25.49 21.02
CA ALA A 185 2.72 -24.70 20.19
C ALA A 185 2.18 -25.51 19.00
N LEU A 186 2.91 -26.52 18.51
CA LEU A 186 2.47 -27.38 17.41
C LEU A 186 1.67 -28.60 17.89
N GLU A 187 1.68 -28.95 19.18
CA GLU A 187 0.89 -30.07 19.71
C GLU A 187 -0.61 -29.89 19.44
N PRO A 188 -1.33 -30.89 18.89
CA PRO A 188 -2.77 -30.76 18.56
C PRO A 188 -3.68 -30.38 19.74
N SER A 189 -3.25 -30.65 20.97
CA SER A 189 -3.94 -30.27 22.21
C SER A 189 -3.86 -28.77 22.50
N MET A 190 -2.84 -28.06 22.01
CA MET A 190 -2.65 -26.64 22.27
C MET A 190 -3.57 -25.81 21.38
N ARG A 191 -4.67 -25.32 21.97
CA ARG A 191 -5.69 -24.48 21.32
C ARG A 191 -5.75 -23.05 21.84
N ASP A 192 -4.98 -22.72 22.88
CA ASP A 192 -4.99 -21.38 23.47
C ASP A 192 -4.52 -20.34 22.45
N ARG A 193 -5.42 -19.44 22.08
CA ARG A 193 -5.19 -18.44 21.03
C ARG A 193 -4.01 -17.56 21.35
N GLU A 194 -3.96 -17.02 22.58
CA GLU A 194 -2.91 -16.07 22.97
C GLU A 194 -1.52 -16.73 22.94
N TYR A 195 -1.44 -17.98 23.38
CA TYR A 195 -0.22 -18.78 23.31
C TYR A 195 0.23 -18.98 21.85
N LEU A 196 -0.70 -19.36 20.96
CA LEU A 196 -0.38 -19.57 19.55
C LEU A 196 0.04 -18.26 18.85
N GLU A 197 -0.62 -17.14 19.13
CA GLU A 197 -0.26 -15.82 18.59
C GLU A 197 1.12 -15.35 19.08
N ALA A 198 1.44 -15.58 20.36
CA ALA A 198 2.74 -15.28 20.94
C ALA A 198 3.85 -16.15 20.34
N ALA A 199 3.60 -17.46 20.22
CA ALA A 199 4.53 -18.41 19.60
C ALA A 199 4.77 -18.09 18.11
N PHE A 200 3.72 -17.71 17.39
CA PHE A 200 3.79 -17.26 16.00
C PHE A 200 4.66 -16.02 15.85
N THR A 201 4.44 -15.01 16.71
CA THR A 201 5.25 -13.79 16.72
C THR A 201 6.72 -14.08 17.06
N LEU A 202 6.97 -14.93 18.07
CA LEU A 202 8.32 -15.34 18.46
C LEU A 202 9.03 -16.10 17.34
N ALA A 203 8.35 -17.02 16.65
CA ALA A 203 8.93 -17.75 15.51
C ALA A 203 9.35 -16.80 14.37
N CYS A 204 8.57 -15.75 14.11
CA CYS A 204 8.94 -14.71 13.14
C CYS A 204 10.20 -13.95 13.57
N ILE A 205 10.31 -13.60 14.85
CA ILE A 205 11.49 -12.93 15.39
C ILE A 205 12.72 -13.84 15.33
N ASP A 206 12.60 -15.09 15.78
CA ASP A 206 13.66 -16.09 15.70
C ASP A 206 14.15 -16.27 14.25
N ALA A 207 13.23 -16.33 13.27
CA ALA A 207 13.59 -16.38 11.85
C ALA A 207 14.38 -15.14 11.39
N SER A 208 14.02 -13.96 11.90
CA SER A 208 14.69 -12.70 11.54
C SER A 208 16.06 -12.50 12.19
N LEU A 209 16.32 -13.16 13.32
CA LEU A 209 17.60 -13.14 14.04
C LEU A 209 18.52 -14.30 13.62
N SER A 210 17.96 -15.38 13.07
CA SER A 210 18.72 -16.55 12.64
C SER A 210 19.29 -16.39 11.23
N VAL A 211 20.34 -17.16 10.94
CA VAL A 211 20.94 -17.28 9.60
C VAL A 211 21.01 -18.75 9.15
N GLY A 212 21.06 -18.98 7.84
CA GLY A 212 21.28 -20.32 7.28
C GLY A 212 20.18 -21.34 7.65
N PRO A 213 20.53 -22.59 8.02
CA PRO A 213 19.55 -23.64 8.31
C PRO A 213 18.59 -23.31 9.46
N MET A 214 19.06 -22.58 10.48
CA MET A 214 18.24 -22.21 11.64
C MET A 214 17.12 -21.24 11.24
N ARG A 215 17.40 -20.34 10.29
CA ARG A 215 16.38 -19.44 9.73
C ARG A 215 15.30 -20.22 8.98
N ALA A 216 15.70 -21.17 8.13
CA ALA A 216 14.76 -22.00 7.39
C ALA A 216 13.86 -22.85 8.32
N ASP A 217 14.43 -23.35 9.43
CA ASP A 217 13.63 -24.04 10.47
C ASP A 217 12.63 -23.09 11.13
N ALA A 218 13.05 -21.90 11.54
CA ALA A 218 12.16 -20.91 12.16
C ALA A 218 11.06 -20.43 11.19
N GLU A 219 11.36 -20.23 9.91
CA GLU A 219 10.38 -19.90 8.87
C GLU A 219 9.37 -21.04 8.64
N ARG A 220 9.82 -22.30 8.67
CA ARG A 220 8.93 -23.47 8.61
C ARG A 220 8.01 -23.55 9.83
N VAL A 221 8.54 -23.33 11.03
CA VAL A 221 7.74 -23.30 12.28
C VAL A 221 6.74 -22.16 12.24
N HIS A 222 7.14 -20.99 11.78
CA HIS A 222 6.26 -19.83 11.60
C HIS A 222 5.08 -20.13 10.65
N GLY A 223 5.35 -20.73 9.49
CA GLY A 223 4.31 -21.15 8.54
C GLY A 223 3.38 -22.23 9.11
N ALA A 224 3.92 -23.20 9.86
CA ALA A 224 3.11 -24.23 10.50
C ALA A 224 2.20 -23.66 11.60
N LEU A 225 2.70 -22.73 12.41
CA LEU A 225 1.92 -22.03 13.43
C LEU A 225 0.83 -21.17 12.80
N TRP A 226 1.10 -20.51 11.67
CA TRP A 226 0.09 -19.76 10.93
C TRP A 226 -1.06 -20.65 10.47
N ASN A 227 -0.75 -21.78 9.81
CA ASN A 227 -1.76 -22.73 9.35
C ASN A 227 -2.60 -23.28 10.51
N LYS A 228 -1.96 -23.55 11.66
CA LYS A 228 -2.65 -23.99 12.86
C LYS A 228 -3.55 -22.91 13.45
N LEU A 229 -3.07 -21.67 13.54
CA LEU A 229 -3.87 -20.53 13.96
C LEU A 229 -5.12 -20.38 13.09
N LEU A 230 -5.00 -20.51 11.77
CA LEU A 230 -6.14 -20.45 10.85
C LEU A 230 -7.11 -21.63 11.03
N ALA A 231 -6.60 -22.82 11.34
CA ALA A 231 -7.43 -24.01 11.55
C ALA A 231 -8.24 -23.94 12.86
N GLU A 232 -7.62 -23.46 13.95
CA GLU A 232 -8.26 -23.38 15.27
C GLU A 232 -9.05 -22.08 15.47
N HIS A 233 -8.61 -20.96 14.85
CA HIS A 233 -9.16 -19.60 15.02
C HIS A 233 -9.35 -18.91 13.65
N PRO A 234 -10.34 -19.33 12.85
CA PRO A 234 -10.56 -18.78 11.50
C PRO A 234 -10.95 -17.29 11.50
N ASP A 235 -11.46 -16.78 12.62
CA ASP A 235 -11.86 -15.38 12.81
C ASP A 235 -10.67 -14.40 12.74
N VAL A 236 -9.43 -14.89 12.85
CA VAL A 236 -8.20 -14.11 12.66
C VAL A 236 -8.19 -13.39 11.29
N ILE A 237 -8.75 -14.01 10.25
CA ILE A 237 -8.83 -13.39 8.91
C ILE A 237 -9.91 -12.31 8.87
N ASP A 238 -11.00 -12.47 9.62
CA ASP A 238 -12.14 -11.56 9.58
C ASP A 238 -11.79 -10.18 10.14
N VAL A 239 -10.85 -10.09 11.10
CA VAL A 239 -10.33 -8.81 11.62
C VAL A 239 -9.78 -7.91 10.50
N VAL A 240 -9.21 -8.49 9.44
CA VAL A 240 -8.72 -7.72 8.28
C VAL A 240 -9.86 -7.16 7.45
N ARG A 241 -10.99 -7.89 7.36
CA ARG A 241 -12.14 -7.47 6.55
C ARG A 241 -12.73 -6.16 7.06
N ASP A 242 -12.82 -6.02 8.37
CA ASP A 242 -13.33 -4.80 9.02
C ASP A 242 -12.39 -3.62 8.82
N ALA A 243 -11.07 -3.85 8.94
CA ALA A 243 -10.07 -2.83 8.65
C ALA A 243 -10.07 -2.38 7.18
N GLU A 244 -10.30 -3.31 6.23
CA GLU A 244 -10.39 -2.98 4.80
C GLU A 244 -11.66 -2.22 4.44
N ALA A 245 -12.79 -2.48 5.10
CA ALA A 245 -14.04 -1.77 4.86
C ALA A 245 -13.89 -0.27 5.11
N VAL A 246 -13.19 0.10 6.20
CA VAL A 246 -12.87 1.49 6.53
C VAL A 246 -11.94 2.12 5.50
N GLN A 247 -10.94 1.38 5.00
CA GLN A 247 -9.95 1.91 4.06
C GLN A 247 -10.51 2.11 2.63
N ARG A 248 -11.40 1.24 2.16
CA ARG A 248 -11.94 1.32 0.79
C ARG A 248 -12.81 2.55 0.56
N SER A 249 -13.56 3.02 1.56
CA SER A 249 -14.43 4.20 1.41
C SER A 249 -13.63 5.47 1.08
N TRP A 250 -12.40 5.56 1.55
CA TRP A 250 -11.53 6.71 1.31
C TRP A 250 -10.83 6.66 -0.07
N VAL A 251 -10.33 5.49 -0.47
CA VAL A 251 -9.55 5.33 -1.71
C VAL A 251 -10.42 5.49 -2.97
N SER A 252 -11.65 4.99 -2.96
CA SER A 252 -12.59 5.16 -4.08
C SER A 252 -12.88 6.64 -4.35
N ASN A 253 -12.87 7.48 -3.32
CA ASN A 253 -13.25 8.89 -3.43
C ASN A 253 -12.12 9.78 -3.99
N VAL A 254 -10.85 9.38 -3.86
CA VAL A 254 -9.71 10.25 -4.17
C VAL A 254 -8.89 9.79 -5.39
N LEU A 255 -8.69 8.48 -5.58
CA LEU A 255 -7.78 7.94 -6.60
C LEU A 255 -8.46 7.53 -7.92
N GLY A 256 -9.78 7.35 -7.91
CA GLY A 256 -10.54 6.96 -9.11
C GLY A 256 -10.53 7.99 -10.25
N PHE A 257 -10.21 9.26 -9.96
CA PHE A 257 -10.37 10.34 -10.93
C PHE A 257 -9.12 10.63 -11.77
N VAL A 258 -7.90 10.36 -11.29
CA VAL A 258 -6.69 10.81 -12.00
C VAL A 258 -6.46 10.11 -13.35
N PRO A 259 -6.57 8.77 -13.47
CA PRO A 259 -6.46 8.10 -14.77
C PRO A 259 -7.63 8.41 -15.69
N LEU A 260 -8.83 8.60 -15.11
CA LEU A 260 -10.05 8.92 -15.84
C LEU A 260 -9.98 10.32 -16.46
N VAL A 261 -9.46 11.31 -15.73
CA VAL A 261 -9.25 12.67 -16.23
C VAL A 261 -8.19 12.71 -17.33
N ALA A 262 -7.10 11.95 -17.19
CA ALA A 262 -6.08 11.84 -18.23
C ALA A 262 -6.63 11.16 -19.51
N ALA A 263 -7.39 10.08 -19.36
CA ALA A 263 -8.02 9.37 -20.48
C ALA A 263 -9.09 10.24 -21.17
N LEU A 264 -9.92 10.95 -20.39
CA LEU A 264 -10.91 11.89 -20.93
C LEU A 264 -10.23 13.06 -21.66
N GLY A 265 -9.11 13.57 -21.15
CA GLY A 265 -8.33 14.60 -21.83
C GLY A 265 -7.82 14.14 -23.20
N VAL A 266 -7.26 12.94 -23.30
CA VAL A 266 -6.79 12.37 -24.58
C VAL A 266 -7.96 12.09 -25.54
N CYS A 267 -9.05 11.50 -25.05
CA CYS A 267 -10.26 11.27 -25.87
C CYS A 267 -10.86 12.59 -26.37
N CYS A 268 -10.93 13.62 -25.53
CA CYS A 268 -11.46 14.92 -25.91
C CYS A 268 -10.61 15.57 -27.01
N VAL A 269 -9.28 15.52 -26.90
CA VAL A 269 -8.37 16.01 -27.95
C VAL A 269 -8.50 15.21 -29.25
N MET A 270 -8.67 13.88 -29.18
CA MET A 270 -8.88 13.04 -30.37
C MET A 270 -10.23 13.31 -31.03
N LEU A 271 -11.30 13.49 -30.26
CA LEU A 271 -12.63 13.81 -30.77
C LEU A 271 -12.68 15.21 -31.40
N LEU A 272 -12.05 16.20 -30.78
CA LEU A 272 -11.98 17.56 -31.30
C LEU A 272 -11.18 17.68 -32.61
N ARG A 273 -10.30 16.72 -32.90
CA ARG A 273 -9.46 16.76 -34.10
C ARG A 273 -10.00 15.92 -35.26
N ASN A 274 -10.99 15.07 -35.00
CA ASN A 274 -11.61 14.26 -36.03
C ASN A 274 -12.78 15.01 -36.68
N ASP A 275 -12.47 16.10 -37.39
CA ASP A 275 -13.44 16.91 -38.15
C ASP A 275 -14.22 16.11 -39.20
N ALA A 276 -13.79 14.88 -39.50
CA ALA A 276 -14.48 13.98 -40.43
C ALA A 276 -15.75 13.32 -39.85
N VAL A 277 -15.91 13.26 -38.52
CA VAL A 277 -17.04 12.54 -37.90
C VAL A 277 -18.26 13.44 -37.67
N PHE A 278 -18.09 14.76 -37.65
CA PHE A 278 -19.18 15.72 -37.44
C PHE A 278 -19.38 16.68 -38.61
N LYS A 279 -19.36 16.16 -39.85
CA LYS A 279 -20.06 16.83 -40.95
C LYS A 279 -21.57 16.70 -40.72
N TRP A 280 -22.10 17.51 -39.80
CA TRP A 280 -23.53 17.77 -39.71
C TRP A 280 -23.95 18.36 -41.06
N ARG A 281 -24.53 17.53 -41.94
CA ARG A 281 -25.22 18.03 -43.13
C ARG A 281 -26.47 18.74 -42.62
N PRO A 282 -26.59 20.07 -42.73
CA PRO A 282 -27.87 20.70 -42.53
C PRO A 282 -28.80 20.15 -43.61
N SER A 283 -29.79 19.35 -43.21
CA SER A 283 -30.92 19.03 -44.09
C SER A 283 -31.57 20.36 -44.46
N GLY A 284 -31.50 20.71 -45.74
CA GLY A 284 -32.06 21.96 -46.26
C GLY A 284 -33.53 22.10 -45.86
N ALA A 285 -33.80 23.07 -45.01
CA ALA A 285 -35.13 23.64 -44.81
C ALA A 285 -35.01 25.13 -45.12
N GLU A 286 -35.10 25.43 -46.41
CA GLU A 286 -35.21 26.78 -46.94
C GLU A 286 -36.55 27.37 -46.45
N LYS A 287 -36.53 28.14 -45.36
CA LYS A 287 -37.66 28.99 -44.98
C LYS A 287 -37.41 30.39 -45.55
N LYS A 288 -38.15 30.74 -46.60
CA LYS A 288 -38.34 32.13 -47.04
C LYS A 288 -38.86 32.96 -45.86
N ALA A 289 -38.11 33.95 -45.42
CA ALA A 289 -38.59 34.99 -44.53
C ALA A 289 -39.29 36.06 -45.38
N GLU A 290 -40.62 36.11 -45.33
CA GLU A 290 -41.40 37.29 -45.70
C GLU A 290 -41.08 38.40 -44.68
N TYR A 291 -40.61 39.54 -45.18
CA TYR A 291 -40.47 40.75 -44.39
C TYR A 291 -41.86 41.34 -44.13
N GLY A 292 -42.34 41.19 -42.90
CA GLY A 292 -43.53 41.86 -42.40
C GLY A 292 -43.26 43.36 -42.18
N PHE A 293 -44.05 44.17 -42.85
CA PHE A 293 -44.18 45.62 -42.73
C PHE A 293 -44.51 46.00 -41.28
N VAL A 294 -43.74 46.92 -40.68
CA VAL A 294 -44.05 47.51 -39.37
C VAL A 294 -44.97 48.72 -39.60
N PRO A 295 -46.18 48.80 -39.01
CA PRO A 295 -47.03 49.97 -39.14
C PRO A 295 -46.44 51.17 -38.38
N GLU A 296 -46.48 52.34 -39.01
CA GLU A 296 -45.90 53.61 -38.55
C GLU A 296 -46.59 54.23 -37.31
N GLU A 297 -47.62 53.56 -36.77
CA GLU A 297 -48.43 54.07 -35.65
C GLU A 297 -47.80 53.84 -34.26
N LEU A 298 -46.66 53.15 -34.17
CA LEU A 298 -45.91 52.92 -32.92
C LEU A 298 -44.78 53.93 -32.66
N LEU A 299 -44.70 55.03 -33.43
CA LEU A 299 -43.69 56.09 -33.28
C LEU A 299 -44.28 57.48 -32.93
N ARG A 300 -45.43 57.52 -32.24
CA ARG A 300 -45.94 58.75 -31.61
C ARG A 300 -46.42 58.50 -30.19
#